data_AF-A0A238GZU1-F1
#
_entry.id   AF-A0A238GZU1-F1
#
_cell.length_a   1.000
_cell.length_b   1.000
_cell.length_c   1.000
_cell.angle_alpha   90.00
_cell.angle_beta   90.00
_cell.angle_gamma   90.00
#
_symmetry.space_group_name_H-M   'P 1'
#
loop_
_entity.id
_entity.type
_entity.pdbx_description
1 polymer ?
#
loop_
_entity_poly.entity_id
_entity_poly.type
_entity_poly.pdbx_seq_one_letter_code
_entity_poly.pdbx_strand_id
1 'polypeptide(L)'
;METVESEPWGAAQVIDGARACPPEDVGGPPGYDAFLNTLSNDPNSEEAEHYRNWVGPGFDAERFDLRAANATLLRMASNRWGNR
;
A
#
# COMPACT_ATOMS: atom_id res chain seq x y z
N MET A 1 -23.04 11.51 27.60
CA MET A 1 -21.80 11.11 26.91
C MET A 1 -21.92 9.61 26.76
N GLU A 2 -22.33 9.16 25.58
CA GLU A 2 -22.65 7.76 25.35
C GLU A 2 -21.32 7.00 25.17
N THR A 3 -20.99 6.17 26.15
CA THR A 3 -19.85 5.28 26.11
C THR A 3 -20.24 4.07 25.26
N VAL A 4 -19.54 3.88 24.14
CA VAL A 4 -19.72 2.71 23.27
C VAL A 4 -19.10 1.49 23.96
N GLU A 5 -19.93 0.80 24.74
CA GLU A 5 -19.62 -0.38 25.56
C GLU A 5 -19.52 -1.69 24.76
N SER A 6 -18.90 -1.73 23.57
CA SER A 6 -18.83 -2.99 22.81
C SER A 6 -17.63 -3.22 21.89
N GLU A 7 -16.66 -2.32 21.83
CA GLU A 7 -15.47 -2.56 20.99
C GLU A 7 -14.48 -3.43 21.78
N PRO A 8 -14.16 -4.65 21.33
CA PRO A 8 -13.14 -5.46 21.99
C PRO A 8 -11.84 -4.68 21.91
N TRP A 9 -11.27 -4.31 23.05
CA TRP A 9 -9.97 -3.65 23.10
C TRP A 9 -8.95 -4.46 22.29
N GLY A 10 -8.50 -3.93 21.15
CA GLY A 10 -7.27 -4.42 20.51
C GLY A 10 -7.31 -4.87 19.05
N ALA A 11 -8.27 -4.45 18.22
CA ALA A 11 -8.13 -4.58 16.77
C ALA A 11 -7.78 -3.21 16.15
N ALA A 12 -6.62 -3.10 15.49
CA ALA A 12 -6.30 -1.92 14.70
C ALA A 12 -7.26 -1.84 13.51
N GLN A 13 -7.79 -0.64 13.25
CA GLN A 13 -8.62 -0.34 12.09
C GLN A 13 -7.99 0.78 11.29
N VAL A 14 -7.90 0.61 9.97
CA VAL A 14 -7.56 1.71 9.06
C VAL A 14 -8.81 2.53 8.83
N ILE A 15 -8.76 3.81 9.20
CA ILE A 15 -9.89 4.74 9.06
C ILE A 15 -9.87 5.50 7.73
N ASP A 16 -8.68 5.67 7.13
CA ASP A 16 -8.48 6.34 5.86
C ASP A 16 -7.10 6.00 5.27
N GLY A 17 -6.86 6.34 4.01
CA GLY A 17 -5.56 6.27 3.37
C GLY A 17 -5.59 6.77 1.93
N ALA A 18 -4.40 7.03 1.40
CA ALA A 18 -4.24 7.58 0.06
C ALA A 18 -2.97 7.05 -0.58
N ARG A 19 -3.02 6.91 -1.91
CA ARG A 19 -1.92 6.48 -2.77
C ARG A 19 -1.44 5.06 -2.47
N ALA A 20 -0.77 4.45 -3.44
CA ALA A 20 -0.15 3.15 -3.24
C ALA A 20 1.14 3.30 -2.43
N CYS A 21 1.47 2.29 -1.63
CA CYS A 21 2.79 2.19 -1.06
C CYS A 21 3.85 2.09 -2.17
N PRO A 22 5.06 2.63 -1.96
CA PRO A 22 6.18 2.38 -2.87
C PRO A 22 6.38 0.87 -3.06
N PRO A 23 6.66 0.40 -4.29
CA PRO A 23 7.03 -0.99 -4.52
C PRO A 23 8.22 -1.39 -3.65
N GLU A 24 8.24 -2.65 -3.20
CA GLU A 24 9.38 -3.20 -2.47
C GLU A 24 10.66 -3.04 -3.30
N ASP A 25 11.78 -2.73 -2.65
CA ASP A 25 13.10 -2.58 -3.29
C ASP A 25 13.19 -1.49 -4.38
N VAL A 26 12.27 -0.52 -4.43
CA VAL A 26 12.31 0.60 -5.43
C VAL A 26 13.48 1.57 -5.25
N GLY A 27 14.31 1.40 -4.23
CA GLY A 27 15.45 2.29 -3.95
C GLY A 27 15.14 3.44 -2.99
N GLY A 28 14.15 3.25 -2.11
CA GLY A 28 13.74 4.26 -1.12
C GLY A 28 13.07 5.49 -1.74
N PRO A 29 12.95 6.61 -1.00
CA PRO A 29 12.26 7.80 -1.49
C PRO A 29 12.81 8.35 -2.83
N PRO A 30 14.14 8.48 -3.03
CA PRO A 30 14.67 8.96 -4.32
C PRO A 30 14.37 8.03 -5.48
N GLY A 31 14.43 6.71 -5.26
CA GLY A 31 14.10 5.72 -6.28
C GLY A 31 12.62 5.72 -6.64
N TYR A 32 11.74 5.89 -5.65
CA TYR A 32 10.30 6.01 -5.89
C TYR A 32 9.95 7.28 -6.67
N ASP A 33 10.58 8.42 -6.37
CA ASP A 33 10.38 9.66 -7.12
C ASP A 33 10.84 9.51 -8.58
N ALA A 34 12.00 8.90 -8.82
CA ALA A 34 12.49 8.62 -10.17
C ALA A 34 11.53 7.71 -10.94
N PHE A 35 11.07 6.62 -10.29
CA PHE A 35 10.09 5.69 -10.84
C PHE A 35 8.79 6.40 -11.26
N LEU A 36 8.19 7.20 -10.38
CA LEU A 36 6.96 7.95 -10.69
C LEU A 36 7.18 8.98 -11.79
N ASN A 37 8.29 9.71 -11.73
CA ASN A 37 8.63 10.73 -12.71
C ASN A 37 8.80 10.12 -14.11
N THR A 38 9.52 9.00 -14.21
CA THR A 38 9.73 8.29 -15.48
C THR A 38 8.40 7.78 -16.05
N LEU A 39 7.57 7.11 -15.24
CA LEU A 39 6.29 6.59 -15.70
C LEU A 39 5.29 7.68 -16.12
N SER A 40 5.40 8.88 -15.54
CA SER A 40 4.48 10.00 -15.82
C SER A 40 4.95 10.88 -16.98
N ASN A 41 6.24 11.24 -17.00
CA ASN A 41 6.78 12.24 -17.91
C ASN A 41 7.41 11.65 -19.16
N ASP A 42 7.88 10.39 -19.11
CA ASP A 42 8.40 9.68 -20.26
C ASP A 42 7.88 8.24 -20.34
N PRO A 43 6.55 8.05 -20.49
CA PRO A 43 5.93 6.73 -20.44
C PRO A 43 6.36 5.80 -21.57
N ASN A 44 6.96 6.29 -22.65
CA ASN A 44 7.34 5.47 -23.81
C ASN A 44 8.85 5.16 -23.83
N SER A 45 9.62 5.58 -22.82
CA SER A 45 11.04 5.25 -22.68
C SER A 45 11.27 3.76 -22.38
N GLU A 46 12.46 3.28 -22.72
CA GLU A 46 12.94 1.94 -22.34
C GLU A 46 12.97 1.78 -20.80
N GLU A 47 13.27 2.85 -20.06
CA GLU A 47 13.27 2.85 -18.60
C GLU A 47 11.83 2.69 -18.04
N ALA A 48 10.84 3.37 -18.63
CA ALA A 48 9.44 3.19 -18.25
C ALA A 48 8.94 1.77 -18.54
N GLU A 49 9.37 1.16 -19.66
CA GLU A 49 9.09 -0.25 -19.95
C GLU A 49 9.75 -1.17 -18.91
N HIS A 50 11.02 -0.92 -18.56
CA HIS A 50 11.73 -1.66 -17.51
C HIS A 50 10.96 -1.60 -16.18
N TYR A 51 10.54 -0.41 -15.75
CA TYR A 51 9.78 -0.22 -14.52
C TYR A 51 8.43 -0.93 -14.52
N ARG A 52 7.68 -0.90 -15.63
CA ARG A 52 6.40 -1.63 -15.73
C ARG A 52 6.58 -3.14 -15.65
N ASN A 53 7.62 -3.65 -16.29
CA ASN A 53 7.96 -5.07 -16.25
C ASN A 53 8.41 -5.50 -14.86
N TRP A 54 9.16 -4.66 -14.17
CA TRP A 54 9.65 -4.92 -12.82
C TRP A 54 8.56 -4.86 -11.75
N VAL A 55 7.74 -3.79 -11.73
CA VAL A 55 6.66 -3.63 -10.74
C VAL A 55 5.51 -4.61 -10.96
N GLY A 56 5.38 -5.12 -12.19
CA GLY A 56 4.32 -6.03 -12.60
C GLY A 56 3.00 -5.31 -12.92
N PRO A 57 1.98 -6.08 -13.36
CA PRO A 57 0.71 -5.52 -13.77
C PRO A 57 -0.07 -4.97 -12.56
N GLY A 58 -0.74 -3.84 -12.76
CA GLY A 58 -1.73 -3.31 -11.81
C GLY A 58 -1.21 -2.33 -10.77
N PHE A 59 0.05 -1.89 -10.86
CA PHE A 59 0.52 -0.74 -10.09
C PHE A 59 -0.20 0.54 -10.56
N ASP A 60 -0.79 1.26 -9.60
CA ASP A 60 -1.38 2.58 -9.77
C ASP A 60 -0.99 3.40 -8.55
N ALA A 61 -0.21 4.47 -8.77
CA ALA A 61 0.34 5.30 -7.72
C ALA A 61 -0.74 5.98 -6.86
N GLU A 62 -1.94 6.21 -7.41
CA GLU A 62 -3.02 6.91 -6.73
C GLU A 62 -4.00 5.94 -6.05
N ARG A 63 -3.85 4.63 -6.26
CA ARG A 63 -4.77 3.64 -5.73
C ARG A 63 -4.48 3.31 -4.27
N PHE A 64 -5.47 3.56 -3.42
CA PHE A 64 -5.56 3.01 -2.07
C PHE A 64 -6.90 2.26 -1.90
N ASP A 65 -6.85 1.08 -1.30
CA ASP A 65 -8.06 0.27 -1.03
C ASP A 65 -8.24 0.05 0.48
N LEU A 66 -9.12 0.87 1.06
CA LEU A 66 -9.45 0.83 2.49
C LEU A 66 -10.02 -0.52 2.94
N ARG A 67 -10.76 -1.21 2.05
CA ARG A 67 -11.35 -2.52 2.36
C ARG A 67 -10.28 -3.59 2.39
N ALA A 68 -9.38 -3.59 1.41
CA ALA A 68 -8.26 -4.53 1.35
C ALA A 68 -7.29 -4.35 2.53
N ALA A 69 -7.00 -3.11 2.92
CA ALA A 69 -6.15 -2.79 4.07
C ALA A 69 -6.75 -3.36 5.38
N ASN A 70 -8.03 -3.08 5.65
CA ASN A 70 -8.71 -3.62 6.83
C ASN A 70 -8.86 -5.14 6.80
N ALA A 71 -9.15 -5.74 5.63
CA ALA A 71 -9.20 -7.20 5.49
C ALA A 71 -7.85 -7.86 5.82
N THR A 72 -6.74 -7.20 5.47
CA THR A 72 -5.38 -7.65 5.81
C THR A 72 -5.17 -7.62 7.32
N LEU A 73 -5.47 -6.50 7.99
CA LEU A 73 -5.36 -6.40 9.47
C LEU A 73 -6.18 -7.48 10.18
N LEU A 74 -7.43 -7.71 9.75
CA LEU A 74 -8.30 -8.75 10.31
C LEU A 74 -7.70 -10.15 10.13
N ARG A 75 -7.11 -10.44 8.97
CA ARG A 75 -6.41 -11.71 8.72
C ARG A 75 -5.21 -11.87 9.66
N MET A 76 -4.39 -10.83 9.84
CA MET A 76 -3.23 -10.86 10.72
C MET A 76 -3.63 -11.13 12.17
N ALA A 77 -4.66 -10.42 12.66
CA ALA A 77 -5.20 -10.60 14.01
C ALA A 77 -5.79 -11.99 14.23
N SER A 78 -6.59 -12.48 13.27
CA SER A 78 -7.22 -13.81 13.32
C SER A 78 -6.18 -14.94 13.34
N ASN A 79 -5.08 -14.76 12.63
CA ASN A 79 -3.96 -15.72 12.60
C ASN A 79 -3.01 -15.58 13.80
N ARG A 80 -3.26 -14.63 14.72
CA ARG A 80 -2.40 -14.33 15.88
C ARG A 80 -0.94 -14.06 15.48
N TRP A 81 -0.70 -13.47 14.31
CA TRP A 81 0.65 -13.07 13.90
C TRP A 81 1.25 -12.10 14.92
N GLY A 82 2.51 -12.33 15.31
CA GLY A 82 3.21 -11.55 16.34
C GLY A 82 3.15 -12.12 17.76
N ASN A 83 2.24 -13.07 18.04
CA ASN A 83 2.25 -13.82 19.29
C ASN A 83 3.24 -15.00 19.17
N ARG A 84 4.50 -14.75 19.55
CA ARG A 84 5.52 -15.78 19.82
C ARG A 84 5.88 -15.77 21.30
#